data_AF-A0A3D0VTN6-F1
#
_entry.id   AF-A0A3D0VTN6-F1
#
_cell.length_a   1.000
_cell.length_b   1.000
_cell.length_c   1.000
_cell.angle_alpha   90.00
_cell.angle_beta   90.00
_cell.angle_gamma   90.00
#
_symmetry.space_group_name_H-M   'P 1'
#
loop_
_entity.id
_entity.type
_entity.pdbx_description
1 polymer ?
#
loop_
_entity_poly.entity_id
_entity_poly.type
_entity_poly.pdbx_seq_one_letter_code
_entity_poly.pdbx_strand_id
1 'polypeptide(L)'
;MGSIFVVVAFAISSCWGNNKDNVESKSPKIEVHLSKGQRDTKLVDELEEAVKSDNLQSFTILLDNNPELLSFEYTAIGVRNMNILHLLVDHLNVDPSPFIEEIKVRLVQELGTKKGSKPLNYDELVRDSDSGLTPLEFAISEKKKLFVHYFIENKDSLPRSSHLKNEITKLIEEEDIDFLKFLFEELQRDDNYRLIANNSFLYSWTVGSVKRDYLYSAVKKGNLRLVEFFVEDVKIDVNKEKRYGKKNLLNLAQNLPNKFPDKREIIKYFVKLLVESGK
;
A
#
# COMPACT_ATOMS: atom_id res chain seq x y z
N MET A 1 23.65 -45.39 -0.57
CA MET A 1 24.62 -44.51 0.12
C MET A 1 23.85 -43.27 0.55
N GLY A 2 23.68 -42.88 1.80
CA GLY A 2 24.02 -43.40 3.11
C GLY A 2 23.21 -42.52 4.10
N SER A 3 22.56 -43.16 5.05
CA SER A 3 21.57 -42.64 6.00
C SER A 3 22.16 -41.67 7.04
N ILE A 4 21.32 -40.81 7.64
CA ILE A 4 21.24 -40.63 9.11
C ILE A 4 19.77 -40.35 9.49
N PHE A 5 19.14 -41.31 10.17
CA PHE A 5 17.96 -41.12 11.02
C PHE A 5 18.46 -40.86 12.45
N VAL A 6 17.87 -39.90 13.17
CA VAL A 6 17.99 -39.83 14.63
C VAL A 6 16.60 -40.04 15.22
N VAL A 7 16.39 -41.27 15.71
CA VAL A 7 15.33 -41.64 16.65
C VAL A 7 15.92 -41.50 18.04
N VAL A 8 15.30 -40.72 18.93
CA VAL A 8 15.62 -40.75 20.36
C VAL A 8 14.49 -41.47 21.07
N ALA A 9 14.77 -42.70 21.50
CA ALA A 9 13.97 -43.46 22.44
C ALA A 9 14.44 -43.17 23.86
N PHE A 10 13.52 -42.98 24.81
CA PHE A 10 13.84 -42.97 26.24
C PHE A 10 13.44 -44.29 26.88
N ALA A 11 14.43 -44.98 27.45
CA ALA A 11 14.25 -46.14 28.30
C ALA A 11 13.85 -45.69 29.71
N ILE A 12 12.79 -46.29 30.26
CA ILE A 12 12.46 -46.22 31.68
C ILE A 12 13.21 -47.36 32.37
N SER A 13 14.16 -47.05 33.25
CA SER A 13 14.70 -48.00 34.21
C SER A 13 14.89 -47.33 35.56
N SER A 14 14.22 -47.91 36.54
CA SER A 14 14.19 -47.57 37.96
C SER A 14 15.46 -48.00 38.68
N CYS A 15 16.07 -47.10 39.47
CA CYS A 15 16.78 -47.45 40.71
C CYS A 15 16.92 -46.20 41.61
N TRP A 16 16.71 -46.43 42.90
CA TRP A 16 16.65 -45.47 44.00
C TRP A 16 17.93 -44.66 44.26
N GLY A 17 17.75 -43.45 44.79
CA GLY A 17 18.79 -42.71 45.50
C GLY A 17 18.28 -41.34 45.98
N ASN A 18 17.95 -41.25 47.28
CA ASN A 18 17.58 -40.03 47.98
C ASN A 18 18.59 -38.89 47.75
N ASN A 19 18.13 -37.73 47.28
CA ASN A 19 18.36 -36.46 47.98
C ASN A 19 17.55 -35.31 47.39
N LYS A 20 17.12 -34.44 48.31
CA LYS A 20 16.38 -33.20 48.09
C LYS A 20 17.13 -32.30 47.11
N ASP A 21 16.41 -31.74 46.13
CA ASP A 21 16.47 -30.32 45.79
C ASP A 21 15.29 -29.96 44.87
N ASN A 22 14.68 -28.81 45.15
CA ASN A 22 13.55 -28.23 44.42
C ASN A 22 13.90 -28.06 42.93
N VAL A 23 13.27 -28.85 42.06
CA VAL A 23 13.30 -28.62 40.62
C VAL A 23 12.02 -27.88 40.24
N GLU A 24 12.13 -26.56 40.06
CA GLU A 24 11.17 -25.78 39.28
C GLU A 24 11.08 -26.41 37.89
N SER A 25 9.87 -26.79 37.48
CA SER A 25 9.59 -27.27 36.13
C SER A 25 9.76 -26.11 35.14
N LYS A 26 10.99 -25.90 34.67
CA LYS A 26 11.23 -25.08 33.48
C LYS A 26 10.78 -25.88 32.27
N SER A 27 9.63 -25.52 31.73
CA SER A 27 9.26 -25.86 30.35
C SER A 27 10.41 -25.47 29.42
N PRO A 28 10.75 -26.31 28.43
CA PRO A 28 11.88 -26.03 27.54
C PRO A 28 11.57 -24.77 26.73
N LYS A 29 12.26 -23.67 27.05
CA LYS A 29 12.40 -22.53 26.15
C LYS A 29 13.20 -23.02 24.96
N ILE A 30 12.55 -23.14 23.81
CA ILE A 30 13.22 -23.29 22.53
C ILE A 30 13.82 -21.90 22.24
N GLU A 31 15.07 -21.69 22.61
CA GLU A 31 15.83 -20.52 22.14
C GLU A 31 16.24 -20.80 20.68
N VAL A 32 15.41 -20.32 19.75
CA VAL A 32 15.80 -20.25 18.34
C VAL A 32 16.79 -19.10 18.20
N HIS A 33 18.09 -19.40 18.28
CA HIS A 33 19.13 -18.47 17.86
C HIS A 33 19.14 -18.38 16.33
N LEU A 34 18.25 -17.56 15.76
CA LEU A 34 18.39 -17.13 14.37
C LEU A 34 19.57 -16.14 14.30
N SER A 35 20.65 -16.58 13.68
CA SER A 35 21.74 -15.69 13.32
C SER A 35 21.20 -14.60 12.38
N LYS A 36 21.59 -13.33 12.59
CA LYS A 36 21.24 -12.22 11.69
C LYS A 36 21.53 -12.63 10.24
N GLY A 37 20.49 -12.94 9.48
CA GLY A 37 20.58 -13.26 8.05
C GLY A 37 20.21 -14.68 7.62
N GLN A 38 19.90 -15.62 8.53
CA GLN A 38 19.32 -16.90 8.11
C GLN A 38 17.79 -16.85 8.15
N ARG A 39 17.24 -16.92 6.93
CA ARG A 39 15.83 -16.76 6.56
C ARG A 39 15.09 -18.06 6.81
N ASP A 40 13.94 -18.00 7.47
CA ASP A 40 13.03 -19.14 7.54
C ASP A 40 11.92 -18.97 6.50
N THR A 41 12.19 -19.45 5.27
CA THR A 41 11.23 -19.39 4.17
C THR A 41 9.95 -20.17 4.49
N LYS A 42 10.02 -21.15 5.41
CA LYS A 42 8.87 -21.96 5.81
C LYS A 42 7.86 -21.15 6.61
N LEU A 43 8.32 -20.32 7.55
CA LEU A 43 7.45 -19.43 8.32
C LEU A 43 6.73 -18.41 7.42
N VAL A 44 7.43 -17.91 6.41
CA VAL A 44 6.86 -17.03 5.40
C VAL A 44 5.78 -17.74 4.60
N ASP A 45 6.07 -18.95 4.09
CA ASP A 45 5.10 -19.74 3.32
C ASP A 45 3.85 -20.06 4.16
N GLU A 46 4.02 -20.38 5.46
CA GLU A 46 2.92 -20.62 6.39
C GLU A 46 2.08 -19.35 6.64
N LEU A 47 2.72 -18.18 6.75
CA LEU A 47 2.04 -16.90 6.90
C LEU A 47 1.27 -16.52 5.62
N GLU A 48 1.91 -16.66 4.46
CA GLU A 48 1.25 -16.46 3.16
C GLU A 48 0.04 -17.37 3.01
N GLU A 49 0.17 -18.66 3.36
CA GLU A 49 -0.93 -19.62 3.27
C GLU A 49 -2.06 -19.26 4.24
N ALA A 50 -1.74 -18.83 5.46
CA ALA A 50 -2.76 -18.34 6.41
C ALA A 50 -3.53 -17.13 5.87
N VAL A 51 -2.85 -16.21 5.18
CA VAL A 51 -3.48 -15.04 4.56
C VAL A 51 -4.27 -15.41 3.31
N LYS A 52 -3.72 -16.26 2.43
CA LYS A 52 -4.40 -16.76 1.22
C LYS A 52 -5.66 -17.54 1.56
N SER A 53 -5.65 -18.27 2.68
CA SER A 53 -6.79 -19.05 3.17
C SER A 53 -7.78 -18.24 4.01
N ASP A 54 -7.58 -16.92 4.19
CA ASP A 54 -8.42 -16.06 5.03
C ASP A 54 -8.59 -16.63 6.46
N ASN A 55 -7.53 -17.24 6.99
CA ASN A 55 -7.56 -17.91 8.27
C ASN A 55 -6.94 -17.03 9.35
N LEU A 56 -7.75 -16.12 9.89
CA LEU A 56 -7.34 -15.20 10.96
C LEU A 56 -6.80 -15.95 12.18
N GLN A 57 -7.35 -17.12 12.52
CA GLN A 57 -6.89 -17.91 13.67
C GLN A 57 -5.46 -18.44 13.44
N SER A 58 -5.18 -19.04 12.28
CA SER A 58 -3.83 -19.49 11.93
C SER A 58 -2.85 -18.33 11.86
N PHE A 59 -3.28 -17.20 11.29
CA PHE A 59 -2.49 -15.96 11.26
C PHE A 59 -2.14 -15.47 12.67
N THR A 60 -3.12 -15.43 13.57
CA THR A 60 -2.96 -15.05 14.99
C THR A 60 -1.95 -15.97 15.69
N ILE A 61 -2.11 -17.29 15.55
CA ILE A 61 -1.22 -18.29 16.15
C ILE A 61 0.21 -18.15 15.62
N LEU A 62 0.37 -17.88 14.33
CA LEU A 62 1.69 -17.66 13.73
C LEU A 62 2.37 -16.41 14.30
N LEU A 63 1.62 -15.32 14.47
CA LEU A 63 2.14 -14.11 15.10
C LEU A 63 2.45 -14.29 16.59
N ASP A 64 1.70 -15.12 17.31
CA ASP A 64 1.95 -15.41 18.74
C ASP A 64 3.27 -16.15 18.94
N ASN A 65 3.54 -17.09 18.04
CA ASN A 65 4.74 -17.91 18.11
C ASN A 65 5.98 -17.23 17.52
N ASN A 66 5.79 -16.20 16.68
CA ASN A 66 6.86 -15.55 15.91
C ASN A 66 6.67 -14.02 15.89
N PRO A 67 6.81 -13.32 17.03
CA PRO A 67 6.59 -11.87 17.13
C PRO A 67 7.55 -11.04 16.25
N GLU A 68 8.69 -11.60 15.85
CA GLU A 68 9.63 -10.99 14.90
C GLU A 68 9.02 -10.73 13.51
N LEU A 69 7.94 -11.42 13.13
CA LEU A 69 7.17 -11.16 11.91
C LEU A 69 6.53 -9.77 11.91
N LEU A 70 6.34 -9.17 13.09
CA LEU A 70 5.86 -7.80 13.27
C LEU A 70 6.98 -6.76 13.14
N SER A 71 8.25 -7.20 13.14
CA SER A 71 9.35 -6.27 13.04
C SER A 71 9.42 -5.65 11.65
N PHE A 72 9.54 -4.33 11.63
CA PHE A 72 9.68 -3.49 10.44
C PHE A 72 10.87 -3.87 9.54
N GLU A 73 11.85 -4.60 10.11
CA GLU A 73 13.08 -5.03 9.45
C GLU A 73 13.02 -6.47 8.93
N TYR A 74 11.86 -7.15 8.96
CA TYR A 74 11.72 -8.47 8.32
C TYR A 74 11.64 -8.34 6.79
N THR A 75 12.73 -7.85 6.22
CA THR A 75 13.07 -7.90 4.80
C THR A 75 13.34 -9.34 4.38
N ALA A 76 12.31 -10.02 3.91
CA ALA A 76 12.32 -10.95 2.77
C ALA A 76 11.21 -12.00 2.94
N ILE A 77 10.01 -11.66 2.50
CA ILE A 77 9.00 -12.65 2.17
C ILE A 77 9.32 -13.06 0.73
N GLY A 78 10.04 -14.17 0.56
CA GLY A 78 10.37 -14.77 -0.74
C GLY A 78 10.76 -13.78 -1.84
N VAL A 79 12.05 -13.49 -2.04
CA VAL A 79 12.54 -12.61 -3.12
C VAL A 79 12.14 -11.13 -3.01
N ARG A 80 11.05 -10.77 -2.31
CA ARG A 80 10.61 -9.39 -2.11
C ARG A 80 10.75 -8.90 -0.67
N ASN A 81 11.26 -7.70 -0.50
CA ASN A 81 11.43 -7.06 0.81
C ASN A 81 10.16 -6.35 1.28
N MET A 82 9.13 -7.17 1.47
CA MET A 82 7.79 -6.78 1.91
C MET A 82 7.64 -6.91 3.43
N ASN A 83 6.96 -5.94 4.04
CA ASN A 83 6.45 -6.11 5.41
C ASN A 83 5.10 -6.85 5.41
N ILE A 84 4.62 -7.23 6.60
CA ILE A 84 3.38 -7.99 6.74
C ILE A 84 2.15 -7.30 6.12
N LEU A 85 2.10 -5.97 6.09
CA LEU A 85 0.99 -5.23 5.47
C LEU A 85 1.03 -5.32 3.93
N HIS A 86 2.22 -5.35 3.32
CA HIS A 86 2.34 -5.60 1.88
C HIS A 86 1.90 -7.02 1.52
N LEU A 87 2.25 -8.02 2.34
CA LEU A 87 1.79 -9.39 2.16
C LEU A 87 0.25 -9.48 2.22
N LEU A 88 -0.37 -8.79 3.18
CA LEU A 88 -1.82 -8.73 3.25
C LEU A 88 -2.41 -8.14 1.98
N VAL A 89 -1.86 -7.01 1.49
CA VAL A 89 -2.32 -6.40 0.23
C VAL A 89 -2.18 -7.36 -0.96
N ASP A 90 -1.05 -8.06 -1.06
CA ASP A 90 -0.76 -8.96 -2.20
C ASP A 90 -1.73 -10.15 -2.24
N HIS A 91 -1.97 -10.77 -1.08
CA HIS A 91 -2.62 -12.08 -1.01
C HIS A 91 -4.04 -12.09 -0.46
N LEU A 92 -4.40 -11.16 0.43
CA LEU A 92 -5.75 -11.10 0.97
C LEU A 92 -6.69 -10.44 -0.05
N ASN A 93 -7.83 -11.08 -0.29
CA ASN A 93 -8.86 -10.57 -1.22
C ASN A 93 -10.21 -10.30 -0.53
N VAL A 94 -10.22 -10.34 0.80
CA VAL A 94 -11.38 -10.04 1.65
C VAL A 94 -11.15 -8.75 2.43
N ASP A 95 -12.08 -8.42 3.33
CA ASP A 95 -11.95 -7.28 4.24
C ASP A 95 -10.65 -7.40 5.07
N PRO A 96 -9.70 -6.44 4.94
CA PRO A 96 -8.44 -6.50 5.65
C PRO A 96 -8.53 -6.12 7.13
N SER A 97 -9.65 -5.53 7.56
CA SER A 97 -9.81 -4.96 8.90
C SER A 97 -9.44 -5.94 10.01
N PRO A 98 -9.91 -7.21 10.03
CA PRO A 98 -9.59 -8.13 11.13
C PRO A 98 -8.09 -8.43 11.26
N PHE A 99 -7.39 -8.59 10.13
CA PHE A 99 -5.95 -8.87 10.11
C PHE A 99 -5.13 -7.66 10.50
N ILE A 100 -5.49 -6.48 9.98
CA ILE A 100 -4.75 -5.26 10.28
C ILE A 100 -4.93 -4.89 11.75
N GLU A 101 -6.15 -4.93 12.29
CA GLU A 101 -6.40 -4.64 13.71
C GLU A 101 -5.65 -5.60 14.64
N GLU A 102 -5.58 -6.89 14.28
CA GLU A 102 -4.77 -7.87 15.02
C GLU A 102 -3.27 -7.48 15.02
N ILE A 103 -2.73 -7.06 13.87
CA ILE A 103 -1.37 -6.52 13.78
C ILE A 103 -1.22 -5.27 14.68
N LYS A 104 -2.19 -4.34 14.66
CA LYS A 104 -2.14 -3.11 15.47
C LYS A 104 -2.07 -3.44 16.97
N VAL A 105 -2.94 -4.33 17.44
CA VAL A 105 -3.00 -4.76 18.84
C VAL A 105 -1.66 -5.35 19.29
N ARG A 106 -1.10 -6.26 18.51
CA ARG A 106 0.18 -6.92 18.84
C ARG A 106 1.35 -5.97 18.81
N LEU A 107 1.39 -5.08 17.82
CA LEU A 107 2.41 -4.04 17.76
C LEU A 107 2.38 -3.14 19.00
N VAL A 108 1.21 -2.79 19.51
CA VAL A 108 1.07 -2.03 20.76
C VAL A 108 1.56 -2.85 21.97
N GLN A 109 1.27 -4.15 22.02
CA GLN A 109 1.74 -5.03 23.10
C GLN A 109 3.27 -5.18 23.08
N GLU A 110 3.86 -5.41 21.91
CA GLU A 110 5.31 -5.59 21.72
C GLU A 110 6.09 -4.28 21.93
N LEU A 111 5.59 -3.14 21.43
CA LEU A 111 6.27 -1.85 21.57
C LEU A 111 5.96 -1.13 22.89
N GLY A 112 4.79 -1.35 23.49
CA GLY A 112 4.38 -0.77 24.76
C GLY A 112 5.20 -1.28 25.96
N THR A 113 5.85 -2.43 25.82
CA THR A 113 6.82 -2.94 26.82
C THR A 113 8.17 -2.20 26.76
N LYS A 114 8.49 -1.54 25.65
CA LYS A 114 9.70 -0.70 25.51
C LYS A 114 9.40 0.73 25.97
N LYS A 115 9.53 0.97 27.28
CA LYS A 115 9.40 2.30 27.93
C LYS A 115 10.06 3.42 27.08
N GLY A 116 9.26 4.30 26.48
CA GLY A 116 9.72 5.49 25.74
C GLY A 116 9.56 5.45 24.22
N SER A 117 9.01 4.40 23.63
CA SER A 117 8.66 4.35 22.21
C SER A 117 7.49 5.30 21.89
N LYS A 118 7.63 6.12 20.84
CA LYS A 118 6.50 6.91 20.31
C LYS A 118 5.38 5.96 19.87
N PRO A 119 4.09 6.35 19.97
CA PRO A 119 3.02 5.61 19.31
C PRO A 119 3.39 5.41 17.84
N LEU A 120 3.11 4.22 17.32
CA LEU A 120 3.35 3.88 15.92
C LEU A 120 2.82 4.98 15.03
N ASN A 121 3.77 5.69 14.42
CA ASN A 121 3.43 6.60 13.37
C ASN A 121 3.27 5.72 12.13
N TYR A 122 2.04 5.44 11.69
CA TYR A 122 1.82 4.76 10.42
C TYR A 122 2.31 5.62 9.22
N ASP A 123 2.65 6.90 9.41
CA ASP A 123 3.45 7.65 8.42
C ASP A 123 4.90 7.09 8.28
N GLU A 124 5.38 6.27 9.22
CA GLU A 124 6.67 5.55 9.19
C GLU A 124 6.52 4.10 8.70
N LEU A 125 5.42 3.78 7.98
CA LEU A 125 5.29 2.51 7.28
C LEU A 125 6.52 2.28 6.39
N VAL A 126 7.25 1.20 6.65
CA VAL A 126 8.43 0.82 5.88
C VAL A 126 8.00 0.63 4.44
N ARG A 127 8.69 1.35 3.55
CA ARG A 127 8.56 1.17 2.11
C ARG A 127 9.05 -0.24 1.77
N ASP A 128 8.29 -0.94 0.95
CA ASP A 128 8.80 -2.14 0.29
C ASP A 128 10.14 -1.80 -0.34
N SER A 129 11.21 -2.53 0.01
CA SER A 129 12.55 -2.04 -0.35
C SER A 129 12.84 -2.15 -1.85
N ASP A 130 12.05 -2.92 -2.58
CA ASP A 130 12.25 -3.18 -4.01
C ASP A 130 11.54 -2.12 -4.86
N SER A 131 10.28 -1.83 -4.52
CA SER A 131 9.43 -0.86 -5.22
C SER A 131 9.50 0.54 -4.61
N GLY A 132 9.92 0.65 -3.35
CA GLY A 132 9.86 1.88 -2.58
C GLY A 132 8.43 2.30 -2.21
N LEU A 133 7.42 1.45 -2.41
CA LEU A 133 6.01 1.78 -2.16
C LEU A 133 5.65 1.58 -0.69
N THR A 134 4.76 2.42 -0.19
CA THR A 134 4.02 2.16 1.05
C THR A 134 2.93 1.11 0.82
N PRO A 135 2.36 0.47 1.87
CA PRO A 135 1.25 -0.47 1.70
C PRO A 135 0.03 0.12 0.95
N LEU A 136 -0.30 1.40 1.16
CA LEU A 136 -1.35 2.09 0.41
C LEU A 136 -0.96 2.27 -1.07
N GLU A 137 0.26 2.73 -1.35
CA GLU A 137 0.73 2.90 -2.73
C GLU A 137 0.80 1.54 -3.46
N PHE A 138 1.20 0.48 -2.77
CA PHE A 138 1.18 -0.89 -3.29
C PHE A 138 -0.26 -1.38 -3.51
N ALA A 139 -1.19 -1.08 -2.61
CA ALA A 139 -2.61 -1.39 -2.82
C ALA A 139 -3.19 -0.67 -4.05
N ILE A 140 -2.74 0.56 -4.33
CA ILE A 140 -3.11 1.29 -5.54
C ILE A 140 -2.48 0.63 -6.78
N SER A 141 -1.19 0.26 -6.72
CA SER A 141 -0.50 -0.37 -7.86
C SER A 141 -1.12 -1.72 -8.23
N GLU A 142 -1.55 -2.49 -7.23
CA GLU A 142 -2.23 -3.79 -7.36
C GLU A 142 -3.76 -3.68 -7.48
N LYS A 143 -4.30 -2.45 -7.54
CA LYS A 143 -5.74 -2.16 -7.70
C LYS A 143 -6.65 -2.82 -6.63
N LYS A 144 -6.14 -2.97 -5.41
CA LYS A 144 -6.82 -3.61 -4.26
C LYS A 144 -7.77 -2.61 -3.57
N LYS A 145 -8.98 -2.44 -4.12
CA LYS A 145 -9.97 -1.43 -3.64
C LYS A 145 -10.25 -1.50 -2.13
N LEU A 146 -10.43 -2.69 -1.56
CA LEU A 146 -10.72 -2.85 -0.13
C LEU A 146 -9.59 -2.29 0.76
N PHE A 147 -8.34 -2.58 0.39
CA PHE A 147 -7.17 -2.05 1.08
C PHE A 147 -7.03 -0.54 0.90
N VAL A 148 -7.24 -0.03 -0.32
CA VAL A 148 -7.21 1.43 -0.56
C VAL A 148 -8.25 2.14 0.30
N HIS A 149 -9.48 1.62 0.35
CA HIS A 149 -10.53 2.16 1.20
C HIS A 149 -10.13 2.12 2.68
N TYR A 150 -9.69 0.96 3.19
CA TYR A 150 -9.28 0.80 4.57
C TYR A 150 -8.18 1.79 4.97
N PHE A 151 -7.10 1.89 4.17
CA PHE A 151 -5.96 2.74 4.48
C PHE A 151 -6.32 4.24 4.45
N ILE A 152 -7.20 4.67 3.53
CA ILE A 152 -7.67 6.05 3.47
C ILE A 152 -8.61 6.37 4.65
N GLU A 153 -9.58 5.50 4.93
CA GLU A 153 -10.55 5.71 6.01
C GLU A 153 -9.89 5.79 7.39
N ASN A 154 -8.93 4.90 7.65
CA ASN A 154 -8.22 4.84 8.92
C ASN A 154 -7.13 5.91 9.05
N LYS A 155 -6.95 6.78 8.04
CA LYS A 155 -5.99 7.89 8.03
C LYS A 155 -4.55 7.43 8.30
N ASP A 156 -4.25 6.17 7.99
CA ASP A 156 -2.99 5.52 8.37
C ASP A 156 -1.80 6.03 7.53
N SER A 157 -2.02 6.90 6.54
CA SER A 157 -1.04 7.84 5.97
C SER A 157 -1.60 8.37 4.65
N LEU A 158 -1.82 9.68 4.53
CA LEU A 158 -1.95 10.25 3.19
C LEU A 158 -0.60 10.13 2.50
N PRO A 159 -0.53 9.65 1.24
CA PRO A 159 0.75 9.52 0.54
C PRO A 159 1.37 10.90 0.35
N ARG A 160 2.36 11.25 1.17
CA ARG A 160 3.15 12.48 1.04
C ARG A 160 4.25 12.33 -0.02
N SER A 161 4.08 11.44 -1.00
CA SER A 161 5.20 10.88 -1.74
C SER A 161 5.05 11.03 -3.26
N SER A 162 6.20 11.18 -3.93
CA SER A 162 6.33 11.13 -5.38
C SER A 162 5.80 9.83 -5.99
N HIS A 163 5.71 8.75 -5.21
CA HIS A 163 5.26 7.45 -5.69
C HIS A 163 3.75 7.42 -5.97
N LEU A 164 2.90 8.01 -5.12
CA LEU A 164 1.47 8.17 -5.45
C LEU A 164 1.26 8.89 -6.79
N LYS A 165 2.08 9.91 -7.08
CA LYS A 165 2.00 10.59 -8.38
C LYS A 165 2.26 9.61 -9.53
N ASN A 166 3.24 8.74 -9.38
CA ASN A 166 3.61 7.74 -10.38
C ASN A 166 2.49 6.72 -10.56
N GLU A 167 1.89 6.22 -9.47
CA GLU A 167 0.79 5.25 -9.53
C GLU A 167 -0.44 5.84 -10.24
N ILE A 168 -0.84 7.08 -9.93
CA ILE A 168 -1.93 7.75 -10.66
C ILE A 168 -1.55 7.96 -12.14
N THR A 169 -0.29 8.29 -12.43
CA THR A 169 0.17 8.46 -13.81
C THR A 169 0.06 7.13 -14.58
N LYS A 170 0.45 6.02 -13.96
CA LYS A 170 0.33 4.67 -14.52
C LYS A 170 -1.13 4.32 -14.81
N LEU A 171 -2.05 4.59 -13.88
CA LEU A 171 -3.49 4.38 -14.10
C LEU A 171 -4.04 5.18 -15.29
N ILE A 172 -3.56 6.43 -15.49
CA ILE A 172 -3.91 7.23 -16.67
C ILE A 172 -3.30 6.64 -17.95
N GLU A 173 -2.07 6.13 -17.87
CA GLU A 173 -1.41 5.50 -19.01
C GLU A 173 -2.09 4.21 -19.46
N GLU A 174 -2.64 3.46 -18.50
CA GLU A 174 -3.46 2.26 -18.68
C GLU A 174 -4.92 2.59 -19.05
N GLU A 175 -5.32 3.86 -18.96
CA GLU A 175 -6.69 4.34 -19.19
C GLU A 175 -7.75 3.67 -18.25
N ASP A 176 -7.34 3.35 -17.02
CA ASP A 176 -8.19 2.73 -15.99
C ASP A 176 -9.06 3.78 -15.28
N ILE A 177 -10.09 4.24 -16.00
CA ILE A 177 -11.00 5.30 -15.53
C ILE A 177 -11.78 4.84 -14.27
N ASP A 178 -12.18 3.59 -14.22
CA ASP A 178 -13.03 3.08 -13.13
C ASP A 178 -12.26 3.04 -11.81
N PHE A 179 -11.00 2.64 -11.84
CA PHE A 179 -10.16 2.71 -10.65
C PHE A 179 -9.77 4.14 -10.29
N LEU A 180 -9.52 5.01 -11.28
CA LEU A 180 -9.29 6.45 -11.04
C LEU A 180 -10.50 7.10 -10.36
N LYS A 181 -11.72 6.84 -10.82
CA LYS A 181 -12.95 7.34 -10.19
C LYS A 181 -13.03 6.91 -8.74
N PHE A 182 -12.91 5.61 -8.49
CA PHE A 182 -12.86 5.05 -7.14
C PHE A 182 -11.81 5.74 -6.26
N LEU A 183 -10.57 5.83 -6.75
CA LEU A 183 -9.47 6.43 -5.98
C LEU A 183 -9.73 7.91 -5.66
N PHE A 184 -10.22 8.69 -6.63
CA PHE A 184 -10.52 10.11 -6.41
C PHE A 184 -11.74 10.33 -5.50
N GLU A 185 -12.72 9.42 -5.51
CA GLU A 185 -13.84 9.44 -4.56
C GLU A 185 -13.34 9.17 -3.13
N GLU A 186 -12.52 8.12 -2.93
CA GLU A 186 -11.93 7.82 -1.62
C GLU A 186 -11.05 8.97 -1.12
N LEU A 187 -10.17 9.50 -1.97
CA LEU A 187 -9.33 10.65 -1.61
C LEU A 187 -10.14 11.89 -1.25
N GLN A 188 -11.30 12.13 -1.88
CA GLN A 188 -12.15 13.27 -1.54
C GLN A 188 -12.86 13.14 -0.19
N ARG A 189 -13.05 11.92 0.32
CA ARG A 189 -13.65 11.67 1.64
C ARG A 189 -12.71 12.01 2.79
N ASP A 190 -11.40 12.01 2.55
CA ASP A 190 -10.43 12.42 3.57
C ASP A 190 -10.46 13.94 3.76
N ASP A 191 -10.93 14.39 4.93
CA ASP A 191 -10.93 15.80 5.32
C ASP A 191 -9.55 16.45 5.22
N ASN A 192 -8.46 15.70 5.47
CA ASN A 192 -7.09 16.20 5.27
C ASN A 192 -6.80 16.42 3.79
N TYR A 193 -7.26 15.54 2.90
CA TYR A 193 -7.11 15.75 1.45
C TYR A 193 -7.93 16.97 1.00
N ARG A 194 -9.15 17.15 1.52
CA ARG A 194 -9.98 18.33 1.24
C ARG A 194 -9.34 19.61 1.78
N LEU A 195 -8.75 19.58 2.97
CA LEU A 195 -7.99 20.69 3.55
C LEU A 195 -6.71 20.98 2.75
N ILE A 196 -5.96 19.97 2.32
CA ILE A 196 -4.75 20.13 1.50
C ILE A 196 -5.09 20.68 0.11
N ALA A 197 -6.15 20.18 -0.52
CA ALA A 197 -6.64 20.62 -1.81
C ALA A 197 -7.16 22.07 -1.78
N ASN A 198 -7.72 22.51 -0.65
CA ASN A 198 -8.32 23.84 -0.51
C ASN A 198 -7.43 24.90 0.16
N ASN A 199 -6.47 24.55 1.05
CA ASN A 199 -5.81 25.54 1.92
C ASN A 199 -4.29 25.69 1.83
N SER A 200 -3.53 24.87 1.10
CA SER A 200 -2.06 24.95 1.25
C SER A 200 -1.34 25.69 0.12
N PHE A 201 -0.78 26.85 0.45
CA PHE A 201 0.16 27.62 -0.36
C PHE A 201 1.47 26.86 -0.69
N LEU A 202 1.76 25.74 0.02
CA LEU A 202 2.90 24.84 -0.21
C LEU A 202 2.54 23.59 -1.05
N TYR A 203 1.32 23.05 -0.93
CA TYR A 203 0.83 21.92 -1.76
C TYR A 203 0.08 22.35 -3.04
N SER A 204 -0.33 23.62 -3.14
CA SER A 204 -0.95 24.22 -4.33
C SER A 204 -0.06 24.11 -5.57
N TRP A 205 1.27 24.15 -5.39
CA TRP A 205 2.23 24.03 -6.48
C TRP A 205 2.43 22.60 -6.97
N THR A 206 2.17 21.58 -6.14
CA THR A 206 2.29 20.16 -6.48
C THR A 206 0.95 19.57 -6.84
N VAL A 207 -0.12 19.69 -6.04
CA VAL A 207 -1.40 19.03 -6.34
C VAL A 207 -2.14 19.71 -7.51
N GLY A 208 -2.14 21.05 -7.56
CA GLY A 208 -2.76 21.79 -8.68
C GLY A 208 -2.00 21.60 -10.01
N SER A 209 -0.67 21.53 -9.96
CA SER A 209 0.15 21.24 -11.15
C SER A 209 0.07 19.78 -11.58
N VAL A 210 -0.02 18.85 -10.62
CA VAL A 210 -0.12 17.40 -10.85
C VAL A 210 -1.48 17.02 -11.42
N LYS A 211 -2.59 17.54 -10.86
CA LYS A 211 -3.93 17.36 -11.44
C LYS A 211 -3.96 17.86 -12.89
N ARG A 212 -3.35 19.01 -13.17
CA ARG A 212 -3.24 19.50 -14.55
C ARG A 212 -2.32 18.61 -15.40
N ASP A 213 -1.21 18.10 -14.87
CA ASP A 213 -0.37 17.13 -15.58
C ASP A 213 -1.18 15.90 -16.00
N TYR A 214 -2.08 15.42 -15.15
CA TYR A 214 -3.00 14.32 -15.45
C TYR A 214 -3.97 14.65 -16.59
N LEU A 215 -4.61 15.82 -16.56
CA LEU A 215 -5.45 16.29 -17.66
C LEU A 215 -4.66 16.43 -18.97
N TYR A 216 -3.41 16.90 -18.91
CA TYR A 216 -2.53 16.94 -20.09
C TYR A 216 -2.21 15.54 -20.62
N SER A 217 -1.98 14.56 -19.74
CA SER A 217 -1.74 13.17 -20.11
C SER A 217 -2.99 12.54 -20.74
N ALA A 218 -4.18 12.79 -20.19
CA ALA A 218 -5.46 12.37 -20.77
C ALA A 218 -5.65 12.92 -22.20
N VAL A 219 -5.38 14.21 -22.41
CA VAL A 219 -5.43 14.80 -23.76
C VAL A 219 -4.39 14.16 -24.69
N LYS A 220 -3.15 13.94 -24.23
CA LYS A 220 -2.10 13.28 -25.04
C LYS A 220 -2.46 11.87 -25.47
N LYS A 221 -3.23 11.15 -24.65
CA LYS A 221 -3.78 9.83 -24.96
C LYS A 221 -4.93 9.90 -25.95
N GLY A 222 -5.51 11.09 -26.16
CA GLY A 222 -6.66 11.26 -27.03
C GLY A 222 -7.89 10.50 -26.53
N ASN A 223 -8.00 10.31 -25.21
CA ASN A 223 -9.12 9.64 -24.56
C ASN A 223 -10.08 10.69 -24.00
N LEU A 224 -11.24 10.85 -24.64
CA LEU A 224 -12.23 11.86 -24.25
C LEU A 224 -12.80 11.59 -22.84
N ARG A 225 -13.06 10.32 -22.50
CA ARG A 225 -13.67 9.98 -21.20
C ARG A 225 -12.77 10.34 -20.03
N LEU A 226 -11.46 10.16 -20.16
CA LEU A 226 -10.49 10.63 -19.17
C LEU A 226 -10.48 12.17 -19.07
N VAL A 227 -10.58 12.86 -20.21
CA VAL A 227 -10.64 14.33 -20.23
C VAL A 227 -11.90 14.82 -19.51
N GLU A 228 -13.06 14.26 -19.83
CA GLU A 228 -14.34 14.56 -19.18
C GLU A 228 -14.27 14.28 -17.68
N PHE A 229 -13.79 13.11 -17.26
CA PHE A 229 -13.58 12.77 -15.84
C PHE A 229 -12.77 13.85 -15.10
N PHE A 230 -11.63 14.26 -15.67
CA PHE A 230 -10.77 15.26 -15.02
C PHE A 230 -11.40 16.66 -14.97
N VAL A 231 -12.17 17.06 -15.98
CA VAL A 231 -12.82 18.36 -16.02
C VAL A 231 -14.09 18.39 -15.16
N GLU A 232 -14.93 17.37 -15.29
CA GLU A 232 -16.27 17.33 -14.72
C GLU A 232 -16.29 16.74 -13.32
N ASP A 233 -15.58 15.63 -13.07
CA ASP A 233 -15.60 14.98 -11.76
C ASP A 233 -14.52 15.55 -10.83
N VAL A 234 -13.30 15.71 -11.34
CA VAL A 234 -12.16 16.27 -10.57
C VAL A 234 -12.17 17.81 -10.54
N LYS A 235 -13.07 18.46 -11.31
CA LYS A 235 -13.27 19.92 -11.36
C LYS A 235 -12.01 20.70 -11.74
N ILE A 236 -11.21 20.18 -12.67
CA ILE A 236 -9.99 20.85 -13.12
C ILE A 236 -10.34 21.99 -14.08
N ASP A 237 -9.94 23.20 -13.70
CA ASP A 237 -10.06 24.40 -14.52
C ASP A 237 -9.18 24.32 -15.77
N VAL A 238 -9.81 24.17 -16.94
CA VAL A 238 -9.19 24.08 -18.27
C VAL A 238 -8.59 25.40 -18.75
N ASN A 239 -9.04 26.52 -18.19
CA ASN A 239 -8.70 27.87 -18.65
C ASN A 239 -7.43 28.43 -18.03
N LYS A 240 -6.90 27.79 -16.99
CA LYS A 240 -5.65 28.21 -16.38
C LYS A 240 -4.47 27.71 -17.22
N GLU A 241 -3.64 28.65 -17.65
CA GLU A 241 -2.40 28.34 -18.34
C GLU A 241 -1.44 27.56 -17.43
N LYS A 242 -0.78 26.56 -18.01
CA LYS A 242 0.28 25.84 -17.32
C LYS A 242 1.51 26.75 -17.22
N ARG A 243 2.05 26.91 -16.00
CA ARG A 243 3.32 27.63 -15.81
C ARG A 243 4.41 27.00 -16.69
N TYR A 244 5.32 27.84 -17.19
CA TYR A 244 6.47 27.47 -18.05
C TYR A 244 6.14 27.10 -19.51
N GLY A 245 5.30 27.89 -20.18
CA GLY A 245 5.25 27.90 -21.66
C GLY A 245 4.71 26.62 -22.32
N LYS A 246 4.02 25.74 -21.59
CA LYS A 246 3.35 24.59 -22.22
C LYS A 246 2.12 25.09 -22.99
N LYS A 247 1.92 24.56 -24.20
CA LYS A 247 0.73 24.83 -25.05
C LYS A 247 -0.56 24.71 -24.23
N ASN A 248 -1.51 25.62 -24.42
CA ASN A 248 -2.85 25.50 -23.84
C ASN A 248 -3.49 24.14 -24.24
N LEU A 249 -4.45 23.63 -23.46
CA LEU A 249 -5.05 22.30 -23.67
C LEU A 249 -5.70 22.16 -25.05
N LEU A 250 -6.33 23.24 -25.56
CA LEU A 250 -6.91 23.27 -26.90
C LEU A 250 -5.84 23.09 -28.00
N ASN A 251 -4.74 23.83 -27.95
CA ASN A 251 -3.64 23.71 -28.89
C ASN A 251 -2.95 22.35 -28.77
N LEU A 252 -2.85 21.79 -27.56
CA LEU A 252 -2.40 20.41 -27.38
C LEU A 252 -3.31 19.44 -28.14
N ALA A 253 -4.63 19.53 -27.95
CA ALA A 253 -5.62 18.68 -28.62
C ALA A 253 -5.57 18.84 -30.16
N GLN A 254 -5.43 20.07 -30.66
CA GLN A 254 -5.30 20.36 -32.09
C GLN A 254 -4.06 19.70 -32.72
N ASN A 255 -2.96 19.63 -31.97
CA ASN A 255 -1.70 19.01 -32.40
C ASN A 255 -1.64 17.49 -32.19
N LEU A 256 -2.70 16.85 -31.66
CA LEU A 256 -2.71 15.39 -31.55
C LEU A 256 -2.61 14.75 -32.94
N PRO A 257 -1.88 13.64 -33.10
CA PRO A 257 -1.95 12.80 -34.29
C PRO A 257 -3.39 12.44 -34.68
N ASN A 258 -3.71 12.45 -35.98
CA ASN A 258 -5.06 12.10 -36.46
C ASN A 258 -5.45 10.63 -36.22
N LYS A 259 -4.51 9.79 -35.76
CA LYS A 259 -4.77 8.39 -35.36
C LYS A 259 -5.57 8.27 -34.05
N PHE A 260 -5.67 9.33 -33.26
CA PHE A 260 -6.46 9.33 -32.04
C PHE A 260 -7.94 9.53 -32.38
N PRO A 261 -8.82 8.55 -32.10
CA PRO A 261 -10.22 8.58 -32.53
C PRO A 261 -10.97 9.78 -31.95
N ASP A 262 -10.72 10.12 -30.68
CA ASP A 262 -11.48 11.18 -30.01
C ASP A 262 -10.87 12.58 -30.19
N LYS A 263 -9.81 12.74 -31.01
CA LYS A 263 -9.15 14.05 -31.20
C LYS A 263 -10.16 15.17 -31.51
N ARG A 264 -11.05 14.92 -32.48
CA ARG A 264 -12.05 15.92 -32.91
C ARG A 264 -13.02 16.25 -31.78
N GLU A 265 -13.36 15.25 -30.99
CA GLU A 265 -14.38 15.36 -29.96
C GLU A 265 -13.82 16.08 -28.73
N ILE A 266 -12.56 15.82 -28.37
CA ILE A 266 -11.82 16.58 -27.36
C ILE A 266 -11.68 18.06 -27.78
N ILE A 267 -11.39 18.34 -29.05
CA ILE A 267 -11.31 19.74 -29.53
C ILE A 267 -12.68 20.42 -29.40
N LYS A 268 -13.76 19.77 -29.86
CA LYS A 268 -15.12 20.31 -29.73
C LYS A 268 -15.48 20.55 -28.25
N TYR A 269 -15.13 19.62 -27.38
CA TYR A 269 -15.36 19.72 -25.95
C TYR A 269 -14.65 20.93 -25.35
N PHE A 270 -13.36 21.15 -25.63
CA PHE A 270 -12.65 22.34 -25.15
C PHE A 270 -13.17 23.65 -25.74
N VAL A 271 -13.56 23.67 -27.03
CA VAL A 271 -14.18 24.86 -27.64
C VAL A 271 -15.50 25.20 -26.94
N LYS A 272 -16.34 24.19 -26.66
CA LYS A 272 -17.58 24.37 -25.90
C LYS A 272 -17.32 24.99 -24.53
N LEU A 273 -16.37 24.45 -23.76
CA LEU A 273 -16.03 24.97 -22.43
C LEU A 273 -15.51 26.42 -22.47
N LEU A 274 -14.75 26.80 -23.49
CA LEU A 274 -14.27 28.18 -23.66
C LEU A 274 -15.42 29.15 -23.92
N VAL A 275 -16.31 28.79 -24.87
CA VAL A 275 -17.51 29.57 -25.20
C VAL A 275 -18.40 29.76 -23.98
N GLU A 276 -18.65 28.69 -23.21
CA GLU A 276 -19.45 28.74 -21.98
C GLU A 276 -18.80 29.62 -20.89
N SER A 277 -17.47 29.71 -20.88
CA SER A 277 -16.73 30.58 -19.95
C SER A 277 -16.58 32.04 -20.40
N GLY A 278 -17.13 32.40 -21.57
CA GLY A 278 -17.05 33.74 -22.15
C GLY A 278 -15.65 34.13 -22.64
N LYS A 279 -14.83 33.15 -23.03
CA LYS A 279 -13.44 33.32 -23.51
C LYS A 279 -13.28 32.93 -24.97
#